data_AF-A0A6C0CZQ5-F1
#
_entry.id   AF-A0A6C0CZQ5-F1
#
_cell.length_a   1.000
_cell.length_b   1.000
_cell.length_c   1.000
_cell.angle_alpha   90.00
_cell.angle_beta   90.00
_cell.angle_gamma   90.00
#
_symmetry.space_group_name_H-M   'P 1'
#
loop_
_entity.id
_entity.type
_entity.pdbx_description
1 polymer ?
#
loop_
_entity_poly.entity_id
_entity_poly.type
_entity_poly.pdbx_seq_one_letter_code
_entity_poly.pdbx_strand_id
1 'polypeptide(L)'
;MTEIKTDNWVVSNVEVNEIKPEYTVKINNGIERFWVLVKSITDDGTIIGTVNNNLIHNRGYNFGNTIKFKRENVYVVHTTEYLIDNSNKLENKLFPIIQSLLDRGVPLDKIPIELDRMFTK
;
A
#
# COMPACT_ATOMS: atom_id res chain seq x y z
N MET A 1 -4.21 23.75 5.12
CA MET A 1 -3.83 22.58 4.29
C MET A 1 -2.41 22.85 3.82
N THR A 2 -1.42 22.08 4.30
CA THR A 2 0.00 22.35 3.99
C THR A 2 0.34 21.62 2.70
N GLU A 3 0.43 22.37 1.60
CA GLU A 3 0.85 21.85 0.30
C GLU A 3 2.37 21.79 0.26
N ILE A 4 2.93 20.59 0.12
CA ILE A 4 4.37 20.38 0.04
C ILE A 4 4.77 20.35 -1.43
N LYS A 5 5.59 21.33 -1.85
CA LYS A 5 6.29 21.32 -3.15
C LYS A 5 7.52 20.43 -3.04
N THR A 6 7.78 19.68 -4.09
CA THR A 6 8.63 18.49 -4.04
C THR A 6 9.52 18.48 -5.25
N ASP A 7 10.77 18.90 -5.06
CA ASP A 7 11.66 19.30 -6.16
C ASP A 7 12.55 18.14 -6.71
N ASN A 8 12.41 16.91 -6.19
CA ASN A 8 13.34 15.80 -6.48
C ASN A 8 12.67 14.48 -6.89
N TRP A 9 11.52 14.50 -7.55
CA TRP A 9 10.86 13.25 -7.95
C TRP A 9 11.69 12.42 -8.93
N VAL A 10 11.69 11.10 -8.74
CA VAL A 10 12.28 10.16 -9.69
C VAL A 10 11.19 9.53 -10.54
N VAL A 11 11.47 9.49 -11.84
CA VAL A 11 10.60 8.83 -12.82
C VAL A 11 10.73 7.31 -12.71
N SER A 12 9.59 6.64 -12.73
CA SER A 12 9.43 5.21 -12.82
C SER A 12 9.46 4.80 -14.30
N ASN A 13 10.23 3.76 -14.61
CA ASN A 13 10.26 3.12 -15.94
C ASN A 13 9.17 2.04 -16.09
N VAL A 14 8.17 2.01 -15.20
CA VAL A 14 7.08 1.04 -15.23
C VAL A 14 5.91 1.65 -15.99
N GLU A 15 5.42 0.95 -17.02
CA GLU A 15 4.15 1.29 -17.66
C GLU A 15 3.00 1.08 -16.68
N VAL A 16 2.54 2.18 -16.09
CA VAL A 16 1.37 2.23 -15.23
C VAL A 16 0.20 2.74 -16.08
N ASN A 17 -0.61 1.82 -16.59
CA ASN A 17 -1.66 2.14 -17.55
C ASN A 17 -2.86 2.86 -16.91
N GLU A 18 -3.14 2.62 -15.63
CA GLU A 18 -4.30 3.22 -14.97
C GLU A 18 -4.03 3.57 -13.49
N ILE A 19 -4.44 4.78 -13.10
CA ILE A 19 -4.46 5.26 -11.72
C ILE A 19 -5.84 5.88 -11.50
N LYS A 20 -6.51 5.53 -10.41
CA LYS A 20 -7.84 6.01 -10.03
C LYS A 20 -7.84 6.50 -8.59
N PRO A 21 -8.78 7.38 -8.21
CA PRO A 21 -9.10 7.62 -6.80
C PRO A 21 -9.28 6.31 -6.03
N GLU A 22 -8.91 6.33 -4.74
CA GLU A 22 -8.90 5.20 -3.81
C GLU A 22 -7.82 4.12 -4.06
N TYR A 23 -7.06 4.19 -5.15
CA TYR A 23 -5.91 3.30 -5.33
C TYR A 23 -4.76 3.70 -4.40
N THR A 24 -4.02 2.70 -3.91
CA THR A 24 -2.78 2.94 -3.18
C THR A 24 -1.60 2.76 -4.13
N VAL A 25 -0.79 3.80 -4.28
CA VAL A 25 0.35 3.83 -5.19
C VAL A 25 1.66 3.97 -4.43
N LYS A 26 2.73 3.36 -4.94
CA LYS A 26 4.09 3.55 -4.43
C LYS A 26 4.79 4.59 -5.27
N ILE A 27 5.34 5.61 -4.62
CA ILE A 27 6.06 6.69 -5.30
C ILE A 27 7.47 6.85 -4.74
N ASN A 28 8.33 7.56 -5.47
CA ASN A 28 9.72 7.83 -5.07
C ASN A 28 10.03 9.32 -5.19
N ASN A 29 10.34 9.97 -4.07
CA ASN A 29 10.71 11.39 -4.02
C ASN A 29 12.22 11.63 -4.28
N GLY A 30 12.93 10.64 -4.82
CA GLY A 30 14.39 10.68 -5.06
C GLY A 30 15.25 10.30 -3.87
N ILE A 31 14.67 10.20 -2.68
CA ILE A 31 15.37 9.79 -1.46
C ILE A 31 14.81 8.45 -0.96
N GLU A 32 13.49 8.33 -0.90
CA GLU A 32 12.81 7.17 -0.34
C GLU A 32 11.50 6.85 -1.08
N ARG A 33 11.01 5.64 -0.83
CA ARG A 33 9.78 5.13 -1.45
C ARG A 33 8.71 4.91 -0.40
N PHE A 34 7.53 5.44 -0.66
CA PHE A 34 6.42 5.38 0.30
C PHE A 34 5.08 5.23 -0.41
N TRP A 35 4.06 4.88 0.37
CA TRP A 35 2.73 4.58 -0.14
C TRP A 35 1.83 5.79 -0.02
N VAL A 36 0.99 6.00 -1.04
CA VAL A 36 0.08 7.14 -1.12
C VAL A 36 -1.28 6.66 -1.59
N LEU A 37 -2.32 7.00 -0.84
CA LEU A 37 -3.71 6.81 -1.23
C LEU A 37 -4.12 7.95 -2.16
N VAL A 38 -4.46 7.62 -3.41
CA VAL A 38 -4.92 8.58 -4.41
C VAL A 38 -6.29 9.13 -3.98
N LYS A 39 -6.43 10.46 -3.97
CA LYS A 39 -7.67 11.14 -3.63
C LYS A 39 -8.36 11.73 -4.85
N SER A 40 -7.59 12.35 -5.73
CA SER A 40 -8.13 12.91 -6.96
C SER A 40 -7.04 13.02 -8.03
N ILE A 41 -7.48 13.13 -9.28
CA ILE A 41 -6.62 13.37 -10.43
C ILE A 41 -7.24 14.56 -11.15
N THR A 42 -6.45 15.58 -11.42
CA THR A 42 -6.86 16.79 -12.13
C THR A 42 -6.69 16.61 -13.64
N ASP A 43 -7.34 17.49 -14.43
CA ASP A 43 -7.35 17.39 -15.90
C ASP A 43 -5.95 17.52 -16.53
N ASP A 44 -5.02 18.18 -15.85
CA ASP A 44 -3.62 18.31 -16.24
C ASP A 44 -2.76 17.06 -15.92
N GLY A 45 -3.39 16.01 -15.38
CA GLY A 45 -2.72 14.76 -14.99
C GLY A 45 -2.00 14.83 -13.64
N THR A 46 -2.14 15.91 -12.88
CA THR A 46 -1.61 15.98 -11.51
C THR A 46 -2.44 15.08 -10.59
N ILE A 47 -1.75 14.25 -9.80
CA ILE A 47 -2.35 13.33 -8.85
C ILE A 47 -2.21 13.91 -7.45
N ILE A 48 -3.33 13.99 -6.72
CA ILE A 48 -3.37 14.40 -5.33
C ILE A 48 -3.61 13.16 -4.49
N GLY A 49 -2.76 12.93 -3.49
CA GLY A 49 -2.89 11.77 -2.61
C GLY A 49 -2.46 12.06 -1.18
N THR A 50 -2.81 11.12 -0.30
CA THR A 50 -2.46 11.17 1.12
C THR A 50 -1.45 10.08 1.43
N VAL A 51 -0.35 10.43 2.10
CA VAL A 51 0.64 9.46 2.58
C VAL A 51 -0.04 8.41 3.47
N ASN A 52 0.14 7.13 3.11
CA ASN A 52 -0.56 5.99 3.69
C ASN A 52 0.38 4.97 4.36
N ASN A 53 1.56 5.39 4.82
CA ASN A 53 2.45 4.57 5.65
C ASN A 53 3.39 5.41 6.51
N ASN A 54 3.99 4.76 7.52
CA ASN A 54 5.00 5.34 8.40
C ASN A 54 6.45 5.06 7.93
N LEU A 55 6.66 4.53 6.72
CA LEU A 55 8.00 4.17 6.20
C LEU A 55 8.76 5.38 5.64
N ILE A 56 8.51 6.58 6.16
CA ILE A 56 9.13 7.82 5.73
C ILE A 56 10.11 8.24 6.83
N HIS A 57 11.38 8.06 6.56
CA HIS A 57 12.45 8.29 7.51
C HIS A 57 13.05 9.70 7.38
N ASN A 58 12.84 10.38 6.25
CA ASN A 58 13.41 11.69 6.02
C ASN A 58 12.41 12.83 6.31
N ARG A 59 12.93 13.94 6.83
CA ARG A 59 12.13 15.11 7.21
C ARG A 59 11.60 15.79 5.96
N GLY A 60 10.31 15.60 5.68
CA GLY A 60 9.63 16.24 4.55
C GLY A 60 8.19 15.77 4.35
N TYR A 61 7.87 14.53 4.75
CA TYR A 61 6.51 13.99 4.68
C TYR A 61 6.23 13.18 5.93
N ASN A 62 4.97 13.15 6.33
CA ASN A 62 4.48 12.30 7.41
C ASN A 62 3.23 11.57 6.95
N PHE A 63 2.90 10.48 7.64
CA PHE A 63 1.60 9.84 7.52
C PHE A 63 0.47 10.87 7.58
N GLY A 64 -0.50 10.76 6.66
CA GLY A 64 -1.62 11.70 6.55
C GLY A 64 -1.32 13.01 5.82
N ASN A 65 -0.08 13.28 5.40
CA ASN A 65 0.20 14.47 4.59
C ASN A 65 -0.39 14.35 3.18
N THR A 66 -0.97 15.45 2.71
CA THR A 66 -1.43 15.58 1.32
C THR A 66 -0.27 16.03 0.45
N ILE A 67 -0.10 15.36 -0.68
CA ILE A 67 0.96 15.67 -1.64
C ILE A 67 0.41 15.70 -3.07
N LYS A 68 1.16 16.35 -3.95
CA LYS A 68 0.92 16.36 -5.40
C LYS A 68 2.09 15.68 -6.10
N PHE A 69 1.79 14.82 -7.07
CA PHE A 69 2.77 14.09 -7.86
C PHE A 69 2.21 13.77 -9.24
N LYS A 70 3.05 13.30 -10.16
CA LYS A 70 2.64 12.90 -11.51
C LYS A 70 2.70 11.38 -11.67
N ARG A 71 2.01 10.87 -12.68
CA ARG A 71 2.00 9.43 -13.01
C ARG A 71 3.41 8.87 -13.21
N GLU A 72 4.30 9.63 -13.83
CA GLU A 72 5.70 9.28 -14.01
C GLU A 72 6.44 8.98 -12.70
N ASN A 73 5.93 9.41 -11.54
CA ASN A 73 6.56 9.16 -10.24
C ASN A 73 6.09 7.85 -9.57
N VAL A 74 5.18 7.10 -10.21
CA VAL A 74 4.52 5.91 -9.67
C VAL A 74 5.20 4.62 -10.12
N TYR A 75 5.63 3.82 -9.15
CA TYR A 75 6.32 2.54 -9.38
C TYR A 75 5.39 1.34 -9.34
N VAL A 76 4.41 1.39 -8.45
CA VAL A 76 3.49 0.27 -8.18
C VAL A 76 2.12 0.85 -7.95
N VAL A 77 1.11 0.22 -8.53
CA VAL A 77 -0.30 0.49 -8.24
C VAL A 77 -0.88 -0.75 -7.61
N HIS A 78 -1.36 -0.63 -6.37
CA HIS A 78 -2.25 -1.62 -5.79
C HIS A 78 -3.67 -1.26 -6.21
N THR A 79 -4.20 -2.00 -7.18
CA THR A 79 -5.60 -1.91 -7.59
C THR A 79 -6.49 -2.67 -6.60
N THR A 80 -7.79 -2.42 -6.66
CA THR A 80 -8.78 -3.21 -5.91
C THR A 80 -8.67 -4.69 -6.28
N GLU A 81 -8.45 -5.04 -7.55
CA GLU A 81 -8.23 -6.44 -7.95
C GLU A 81 -6.96 -7.02 -7.33
N TYR A 82 -5.85 -6.27 -7.27
CA TYR A 82 -4.63 -6.74 -6.61
C TYR A 82 -4.85 -7.01 -5.11
N LEU A 83 -5.64 -6.17 -4.44
CA LEU A 83 -5.99 -6.36 -3.03
C LEU A 83 -6.94 -7.54 -2.83
N ILE A 84 -7.94 -7.71 -3.71
CA ILE A 84 -8.86 -8.85 -3.71
C ILE A 84 -8.09 -10.14 -3.99
N ASP A 85 -7.24 -10.17 -5.00
CA ASP A 85 -6.42 -11.34 -5.35
C ASP A 85 -5.49 -11.73 -4.21
N ASN A 86 -4.86 -10.76 -3.54
CA ASN A 86 -4.04 -11.06 -2.38
C ASN A 86 -4.87 -11.50 -1.18
N SER A 87 -6.05 -10.92 -0.96
CA SER A 87 -6.97 -11.35 0.11
C SER A 87 -7.47 -12.77 -0.14
N ASN A 88 -7.88 -13.09 -1.36
CA ASN A 88 -8.28 -14.42 -1.78
C ASN A 88 -7.12 -15.41 -1.68
N LYS A 89 -5.90 -15.03 -2.07
CA LYS A 89 -4.69 -15.87 -1.89
C LYS A 89 -4.38 -16.09 -0.41
N LEU A 90 -4.58 -15.06 0.43
CA LEU A 90 -4.38 -15.15 1.87
C LEU A 90 -5.44 -16.06 2.50
N GLU A 91 -6.71 -15.89 2.15
CA GLU A 91 -7.83 -16.72 2.60
C GLU A 91 -7.65 -18.18 2.18
N ASN A 92 -7.35 -18.44 0.91
CA ASN A 92 -7.07 -19.80 0.41
C ASN A 92 -5.86 -20.46 1.08
N LYS A 93 -4.89 -19.69 1.58
CA LYS A 93 -3.73 -20.21 2.31
C LYS A 93 -4.02 -20.38 3.80
N LEU A 94 -4.70 -19.42 4.42
CA LEU A 94 -4.94 -19.39 5.87
C LEU A 94 -6.10 -20.29 6.27
N PHE A 95 -7.16 -20.37 5.46
CA PHE A 95 -8.35 -21.14 5.80
C PHE A 95 -8.06 -22.63 6.05
N PRO A 96 -7.27 -23.34 5.21
CA PRO A 96 -6.88 -24.73 5.51
C PRO A 96 -6.05 -24.86 6.79
N ILE A 97 -5.21 -23.88 7.10
CA ILE A 97 -4.38 -23.87 8.31
C ILE A 97 -5.26 -23.66 9.55
N ILE A 98 -6.17 -22.69 9.49
CA ILE A 98 -7.15 -22.40 10.55
C ILE A 98 -8.03 -23.63 10.80
N GLN A 99 -8.55 -24.28 9.75
CA GLN A 99 -9.35 -25.48 9.89
C GLN A 99 -8.55 -26.63 10.51
N SER A 100 -7.29 -26.83 10.09
CA SER A 100 -6.40 -27.82 10.70
C SER A 100 -6.14 -27.56 12.19
N LEU A 101 -6.00 -26.30 12.60
CA LEU A 101 -5.84 -25.94 14.02
C LEU A 101 -7.12 -26.23 14.82
N LEU A 102 -8.29 -25.89 14.27
CA LEU A 102 -9.59 -26.20 14.87
C LEU A 102 -9.80 -27.71 15.02
N ASP A 103 -9.48 -28.49 13.98
CA ASP A 103 -9.59 -29.96 13.99
C ASP A 103 -8.64 -30.60 15.02
N ARG A 104 -7.54 -29.93 15.37
CA ARG A 104 -6.59 -30.31 16.43
C ARG A 104 -7.02 -29.86 17.83
N GLY A 105 -8.19 -29.23 17.95
CA GLY A 105 -8.75 -28.74 19.21
C GLY A 105 -8.18 -27.42 19.70
N VAL A 106 -7.53 -26.63 18.82
CA VAL A 106 -7.09 -25.28 19.17
C VAL A 106 -8.31 -24.36 19.29
N PRO A 107 -8.53 -23.70 20.44
CA PRO A 107 -9.63 -22.77 20.60
C PRO A 107 -9.53 -21.57 19.62
N LEU A 108 -10.67 -21.09 19.14
CA LEU A 108 -10.74 -19.97 18.18
C LEU A 108 -9.99 -18.71 18.66
N ASP A 109 -10.03 -18.41 19.96
CA ASP A 109 -9.33 -17.27 20.57
C ASP A 109 -7.80 -17.43 20.61
N LYS A 110 -7.28 -18.65 20.42
CA LYS A 110 -5.84 -18.95 20.37
C LYS A 110 -5.28 -19.03 18.96
N ILE A 111 -6.13 -19.10 17.93
CA ILE A 111 -5.71 -19.21 16.53
C ILE A 111 -4.79 -18.05 16.09
N PRO A 112 -5.06 -16.76 16.42
CA PRO A 112 -4.16 -15.68 16.02
C PRO A 112 -2.72 -15.85 16.54
N ILE A 113 -2.57 -16.36 17.77
CA ILE A 113 -1.26 -16.59 18.41
C ILE A 113 -0.53 -17.75 17.73
N GLU A 114 -1.24 -18.82 17.38
CA GLU A 114 -0.66 -19.96 16.68
C GLU A 114 -0.26 -19.62 15.24
N LEU A 115 -1.07 -18.83 14.53
CA LEU A 115 -0.70 -18.31 13.21
C LEU A 115 0.54 -17.42 13.29
N ASP A 116 0.61 -16.51 14.26
CA ASP A 116 1.76 -15.63 14.46
C ASP A 116 3.05 -16.45 14.67
N ARG A 117 3.04 -17.46 15.55
CA ARG A 117 4.16 -18.39 15.78
C ARG A 117 4.59 -19.16 14.54
N MET A 118 3.68 -19.44 13.61
CA MET A 118 3.98 -20.16 12.36
C MET A 118 4.64 -19.26 11.31
N PHE A 119 4.35 -17.96 11.31
CA PHE A 119 4.84 -17.01 10.29
C PHE A 119 6.00 -16.11 10.73
N THR A 120 6.35 -16.09 12.02
CA THR A 120 7.45 -15.26 12.57
C THR A 120 8.77 -16.02 12.80
N LYS A 121 8.97 -17.17 12.14
CA LYS A 121 10.24 -17.92 12.17
C LYS A 121 11.27 -17.43 11.17
#